data_AF-A0A9X5N0C5-F1
#
_entry.id   AF-A0A9X5N0C5-F1
#
_cell.length_a   1.000
_cell.length_b   1.000
_cell.length_c   1.000
_cell.angle_alpha   90.00
_cell.angle_beta   90.00
_cell.angle_gamma   90.00
#
_symmetry.space_group_name_H-M   'P 1'
#
loop_
_entity.id
_entity.type
_entity.pdbx_description
1 polymer ?
#
loop_
_entity_poly.entity_id
_entity_poly.type
_entity_poly.pdbx_seq_one_letter_code
_entity_poly.pdbx_strand_id
1 'polypeptide(L)'
;MSADRSYIIAAKTKTHYPGGMYISVDEPTRSLRSTTINGEKFILISGESHKTGQGGETLKHYEALEIFGQQVFGLENIPYRWSAQDLITLDKISYISEITSDQKNILIATGYRKWGMTNGTAAALLFRDIILKEKNKYRELYTPSRFHMNPSLKNFLVENANVVGHLIKGKLEIPQNVFVIYLTMKELSLILMDIEKELIRMQKVNFIL
;
A
#
# COMPACT_ATOMS: atom_id res chain seq x y z
N MET A 1 11.69 5.05 -6.25
CA MET A 1 10.41 4.43 -5.83
C MET A 1 9.73 5.41 -4.91
N SER A 2 8.43 5.64 -5.06
CA SER A 2 7.62 6.42 -4.13
C SER A 2 6.69 5.48 -3.36
N ALA A 3 6.17 5.95 -2.22
CA ALA A 3 5.18 5.23 -1.43
C ALA A 3 3.89 6.06 -1.39
N ASP A 4 2.78 5.46 -1.81
CA ASP A 4 1.45 6.08 -1.76
C ASP A 4 0.60 5.38 -0.71
N ARG A 5 -0.09 6.16 0.12
CA ARG A 5 -1.12 5.65 1.03
C ARG A 5 -2.49 5.78 0.37
N SER A 6 -3.35 4.80 0.57
CA SER A 6 -4.76 4.84 0.18
C SER A 6 -5.63 4.26 1.27
N TYR A 7 -6.90 4.65 1.27
CA TYR A 7 -7.86 4.33 2.32
C TYR A 7 -8.98 3.47 1.80
N ILE A 8 -9.52 2.63 2.69
CA ILE A 8 -10.63 1.73 2.38
C ILE A 8 -11.61 1.74 3.55
N ILE A 9 -12.90 1.77 3.22
CA ILE A 9 -14.00 1.49 4.16
C ILE A 9 -14.77 0.25 3.69
N ALA A 10 -15.28 -0.53 4.63
CA ALA A 10 -16.27 -1.57 4.35
C ALA A 10 -17.60 -1.16 4.96
N ALA A 11 -18.65 -1.14 4.15
CA ALA A 11 -19.95 -0.61 4.54
C ALA A 11 -21.12 -1.49 4.10
N LYS A 12 -22.18 -1.52 4.92
CA LYS A 12 -23.51 -1.99 4.51
C LYS A 12 -24.23 -0.86 3.79
N THR A 13 -25.06 -1.20 2.82
CA THR A 13 -25.72 -0.25 1.93
C THR A 13 -27.21 -0.51 1.87
N LYS A 14 -28.00 0.57 1.81
CA LYS A 14 -29.45 0.51 1.54
C LYS A 14 -29.70 0.11 0.10
N THR A 15 -28.95 0.72 -0.82
CA THR A 15 -29.04 0.41 -2.25
C THR A 15 -28.25 -0.87 -2.54
N HIS A 16 -28.83 -1.76 -3.35
CA HIS A 16 -28.16 -2.97 -3.78
C HIS A 16 -26.94 -2.64 -4.65
N TYR A 17 -25.77 -3.15 -4.27
CA TYR A 17 -24.58 -3.08 -5.11
C TYR A 17 -24.67 -4.16 -6.21
N PRO A 18 -24.51 -3.80 -7.50
CA PRO A 18 -24.73 -4.72 -8.62
C PRO A 18 -23.73 -5.89 -8.70
N GLY A 19 -22.71 -5.92 -7.84
CA GLY A 19 -21.62 -6.90 -7.89
C GLY A 19 -20.51 -6.48 -8.85
N GLY A 20 -19.43 -7.25 -8.90
CA GLY A 20 -18.26 -6.96 -9.72
C GLY A 20 -17.16 -6.17 -8.99
N MET A 21 -16.17 -5.72 -9.75
CA MET A 21 -15.08 -4.84 -9.31
C MET A 21 -14.96 -3.68 -10.30
N TYR A 22 -14.97 -2.45 -9.80
CA TYR A 22 -14.91 -1.25 -10.63
C TYR A 22 -13.83 -0.30 -10.13
N ILE A 23 -13.28 0.48 -11.05
CA ILE A 23 -12.42 1.62 -10.78
C ILE A 23 -12.95 2.81 -11.60
N SER A 24 -13.04 3.99 -10.99
CA SER A 24 -13.49 5.20 -11.68
C SER A 24 -12.46 5.66 -12.70
N VAL A 25 -12.95 6.29 -13.76
CA VAL A 25 -12.12 7.01 -14.74
C VAL A 25 -11.87 8.45 -14.29
N ASP A 26 -12.79 9.01 -13.50
CA ASP A 26 -12.72 10.38 -12.99
C ASP A 26 -11.93 10.47 -11.67
N GLU A 27 -11.48 11.69 -11.38
CA GLU A 27 -10.89 12.05 -10.09
C GLU A 27 -11.95 12.67 -9.15
N PRO A 28 -11.86 12.43 -7.83
CA PRO A 28 -10.88 11.56 -7.18
C PRO A 28 -11.14 10.07 -7.46
N THR A 29 -10.08 9.31 -7.75
CA THR A 29 -10.19 7.88 -8.06
C THR A 29 -10.94 7.11 -6.96
N ARG A 30 -11.89 6.26 -7.36
CA ARG A 30 -12.66 5.34 -6.51
C ARG A 30 -12.54 3.93 -7.04
N SER A 31 -12.28 2.97 -6.16
CA SER A 31 -12.38 1.55 -6.48
C SER A 31 -13.40 0.88 -5.58
N LEU A 32 -14.27 0.08 -6.19
CA LEU A 32 -15.44 -0.55 -5.59
C LEU A 32 -15.38 -2.05 -5.81
N ARG A 33 -15.60 -2.84 -4.76
CA ARG A 33 -15.87 -4.28 -4.86
C ARG A 33 -16.78 -4.75 -3.75
N SER A 34 -17.55 -5.80 -3.97
CA SER A 34 -18.29 -6.46 -2.89
C SER A 34 -17.41 -7.43 -2.10
N THR A 35 -17.72 -7.62 -0.82
CA THR A 35 -17.19 -8.72 -0.02
C THR A 35 -18.29 -9.29 0.88
N THR A 36 -18.10 -10.50 1.38
CA THR A 36 -19.00 -11.12 2.38
C THR A 36 -18.23 -11.30 3.68
N ILE A 37 -18.74 -10.74 4.77
CA ILE A 37 -18.15 -10.83 6.11
C ILE A 37 -19.20 -11.46 7.02
N ASN A 38 -18.91 -12.62 7.60
CA ASN A 38 -19.84 -13.38 8.46
C ASN A 38 -21.21 -13.64 7.81
N GLY A 39 -21.24 -13.91 6.51
CA GLY A 39 -22.47 -14.17 5.74
C GLY A 39 -23.23 -12.92 5.31
N GLU A 40 -22.81 -11.73 5.73
CA GLU A 40 -23.43 -10.46 5.35
C GLU A 40 -22.65 -9.78 4.21
N LYS A 41 -23.37 -9.16 3.28
CA LYS A 41 -22.78 -8.45 2.14
C LYS A 41 -22.33 -7.04 2.56
N PHE A 42 -21.13 -6.70 2.15
CA PHE A 42 -20.54 -5.37 2.28
C PHE A 42 -20.04 -4.88 0.93
N ILE A 43 -19.98 -3.57 0.77
CA ILE A 43 -19.16 -2.95 -0.27
C ILE A 43 -17.85 -2.47 0.35
N LEU A 44 -16.78 -2.63 -0.41
CA LEU A 44 -15.50 -2.02 -0.14
C LEU A 44 -15.37 -0.79 -1.04
N ILE A 45 -15.21 0.37 -0.42
CA ILE A 45 -14.96 1.63 -1.11
C ILE A 45 -13.54 2.04 -0.80
N SER A 46 -12.71 2.17 -1.81
CA SER A 46 -11.31 2.57 -1.70
C SER A 46 -11.01 3.81 -2.53
N GLY A 47 -10.04 4.62 -2.09
CA GLY A 47 -9.67 5.84 -2.77
C GLY A 47 -8.75 6.72 -1.93
N GLU A 48 -8.88 8.03 -2.12
CA GLU A 48 -8.20 9.05 -1.32
C GLU A 48 -6.68 8.82 -1.23
N SER A 49 -6.07 8.60 -2.40
CA SER A 49 -4.65 8.29 -2.47
C SER A 49 -3.80 9.54 -2.41
N HIS A 50 -2.71 9.46 -1.65
CA HIS A 50 -1.74 10.55 -1.54
C HIS A 50 -0.35 9.99 -1.24
N LYS A 51 0.69 10.81 -1.44
CA LYS A 51 2.06 10.43 -1.06
C LYS A 51 2.11 10.18 0.45
N THR A 52 2.72 9.06 0.85
CA THR A 52 2.81 8.65 2.25
C THR A 52 3.49 9.75 3.08
N GLY A 53 2.91 10.07 4.24
CA GLY A 53 3.38 11.14 5.12
C GLY A 53 2.95 12.55 4.73
N GLN A 54 2.24 12.72 3.60
CA GLN A 54 1.82 14.03 3.08
C GLN A 54 0.30 14.17 2.92
N GLY A 55 -0.48 13.29 3.57
CA GLY A 55 -1.94 13.29 3.46
C GLY A 55 -2.69 14.19 4.43
N GLY A 56 -1.99 14.87 5.34
CA GLY A 56 -2.65 15.59 6.42
C GLY A 56 -3.46 14.68 7.34
N GLU A 57 -4.66 15.12 7.71
CA GLU A 57 -5.51 14.43 8.69
C GLU A 57 -6.12 13.15 8.13
N THR A 58 -5.85 12.02 8.79
CA THR A 58 -6.29 10.69 8.32
C THR A 58 -7.82 10.54 8.28
N LEU A 59 -8.55 11.14 9.22
CA LEU A 59 -10.01 11.00 9.28
C LEU A 59 -10.72 11.61 8.07
N LYS A 60 -10.20 12.73 7.53
CA LYS A 60 -10.78 13.38 6.34
C LYS A 60 -10.84 12.47 5.12
N HIS A 61 -9.87 11.58 4.96
CA HIS A 61 -9.87 10.61 3.86
C HIS A 61 -10.97 9.56 4.05
N TYR A 62 -11.21 9.09 5.28
CA TYR A 62 -12.33 8.19 5.54
C TYR A 62 -13.68 8.89 5.38
N GLU A 63 -13.80 10.14 5.82
CA GLU A 63 -15.00 10.96 5.64
C GLU A 63 -15.32 11.19 4.16
N ALA A 64 -14.31 11.43 3.31
CA ALA A 64 -14.50 11.57 1.87
C ALA A 64 -15.04 10.29 1.21
N LEU A 65 -14.59 9.10 1.66
CA LEU A 65 -15.13 7.82 1.21
C LEU A 65 -16.55 7.57 1.73
N GLU A 66 -16.83 7.98 2.96
CA GLU A 66 -18.16 7.90 3.59
C GLU A 66 -19.17 8.80 2.87
N ILE A 67 -18.82 10.06 2.57
CA ILE A 67 -19.65 11.00 1.82
C ILE A 67 -20.00 10.41 0.44
N PHE A 68 -18.99 9.92 -0.30
CA PHE A 68 -19.19 9.30 -1.59
C PHE A 68 -20.11 8.06 -1.48
N GLY A 69 -19.82 7.16 -0.55
CA GLY A 69 -20.62 5.96 -0.36
C GLY A 69 -22.06 6.27 0.05
N GLN A 70 -22.26 7.32 0.85
CA GLN A 70 -23.59 7.76 1.29
C GLN A 70 -24.42 8.28 0.11
N GLN A 71 -23.79 9.07 -0.78
CA GLN A 71 -24.45 9.62 -1.96
C GLN A 71 -24.83 8.55 -2.99
N VAL A 72 -23.95 7.56 -3.21
CA VAL A 72 -24.13 6.56 -4.27
C VAL A 72 -24.96 5.35 -3.78
N PHE A 73 -24.74 4.91 -2.54
CA PHE A 73 -25.29 3.63 -2.05
C PHE A 73 -26.17 3.75 -0.80
N GLY A 74 -26.23 4.93 -0.17
CA GLY A 74 -26.93 5.12 1.11
C GLY A 74 -26.37 4.20 2.18
N LEU A 75 -25.23 4.53 2.76
CA LEU A 75 -24.58 3.68 3.77
C LEU A 75 -25.45 3.57 5.02
N GLU A 76 -25.49 2.38 5.61
CA GLU A 76 -26.18 2.13 6.88
C GLU A 76 -25.19 2.05 8.04
N ASN A 77 -24.04 1.43 7.79
CA ASN A 77 -23.01 1.19 8.80
C ASN A 77 -21.66 1.01 8.11
N ILE A 78 -20.60 1.51 8.75
CA ILE A 78 -19.20 1.38 8.33
C ILE A 78 -18.39 0.73 9.47
N PRO A 79 -18.48 -0.60 9.64
CA PRO A 79 -17.81 -1.28 10.76
C PRO A 79 -16.29 -1.39 10.61
N TYR A 80 -15.74 -1.21 9.40
CA TYR A 80 -14.31 -1.38 9.15
C TYR A 80 -13.73 -0.21 8.34
N ARG A 81 -12.55 0.23 8.75
CA ARG A 81 -11.74 1.25 8.10
C ARG A 81 -10.28 0.83 8.17
N TRP A 82 -9.56 0.90 7.06
CA TRP A 82 -8.12 0.68 7.06
C TRP A 82 -7.43 1.47 5.94
N SER A 83 -6.11 1.56 6.02
CA SER A 83 -5.29 2.14 4.95
C SER A 83 -4.19 1.17 4.56
N ALA A 84 -3.79 1.23 3.29
CA ALA A 84 -2.69 0.46 2.74
C ALA A 84 -1.66 1.40 2.13
N GLN A 85 -0.41 0.96 2.09
CA GLN A 85 0.68 1.69 1.45
C GLN A 85 1.26 0.84 0.32
N ASP A 86 1.34 1.44 -0.85
CA ASP A 86 1.86 0.82 -2.06
C ASP A 86 3.13 1.49 -2.51
N LEU A 87 4.12 0.66 -2.83
CA LEU A 87 5.36 1.11 -3.46
C LEU A 87 5.16 1.19 -4.97
N ILE A 88 5.62 2.30 -5.55
CA ILE A 88 5.50 2.61 -6.98
C ILE A 88 6.89 2.84 -7.56
N THR A 89 7.26 1.99 -8.51
CA THR A 89 8.52 2.10 -9.27
C THR A 89 8.47 3.27 -10.25
N LEU A 90 9.63 3.66 -10.76
CA LEU A 90 9.77 4.87 -11.58
C LEU A 90 9.04 4.76 -12.93
N ASP A 91 9.13 3.59 -13.56
CA ASP A 91 8.44 3.28 -14.82
C ASP A 91 7.07 2.62 -14.60
N LYS A 92 6.63 2.50 -13.35
CA LYS A 92 5.37 1.83 -12.96
C LYS A 92 5.34 0.32 -13.26
N ILE A 93 6.49 -0.29 -13.56
CA ILE A 93 6.67 -1.74 -13.73
C ILE A 93 7.32 -2.31 -12.47
N SER A 94 6.83 -3.43 -11.93
CA SER A 94 7.38 -3.98 -10.69
C SER A 94 8.85 -4.39 -10.81
N TYR A 95 9.52 -4.50 -9.67
CA TYR A 95 10.89 -5.01 -9.58
C TYR A 95 10.80 -6.45 -9.11
N ILE A 96 11.21 -7.41 -9.95
CA ILE A 96 11.17 -8.84 -9.68
C ILE A 96 12.46 -9.46 -10.25
N SER A 97 13.51 -9.57 -9.43
CA SER A 97 14.76 -10.26 -9.77
C SER A 97 15.69 -10.24 -8.55
N GLU A 98 16.97 -10.57 -8.75
CA GLU A 98 18.04 -10.26 -7.80
C GLU A 98 18.06 -8.77 -7.44
N ILE A 99 18.34 -8.47 -6.16
CA ILE A 99 18.40 -7.09 -5.65
C ILE A 99 19.43 -6.23 -6.40
N THR A 100 20.56 -6.83 -6.73
CA THR A 100 21.66 -6.23 -7.48
C THR A 100 22.29 -7.28 -8.41
N SER A 101 23.12 -6.82 -9.35
CA SER A 101 23.80 -7.72 -10.30
C SER A 101 24.82 -8.63 -9.63
N ASP A 102 25.42 -8.20 -8.52
CA ASP A 102 26.45 -8.90 -7.74
C ASP A 102 25.86 -9.81 -6.64
N GLN A 103 24.66 -9.54 -6.12
CA GLN A 103 24.03 -10.33 -5.06
C GLN A 103 23.01 -11.35 -5.61
N LYS A 104 23.51 -12.44 -6.19
CA LYS A 104 22.67 -13.43 -6.89
C LYS A 104 21.69 -14.25 -6.04
N ASN A 105 21.90 -14.27 -4.73
CA ASN A 105 21.12 -15.10 -3.80
C ASN A 105 20.03 -14.31 -3.04
N ILE A 106 19.87 -13.01 -3.33
CA ILE A 106 18.86 -12.16 -2.70
C ILE A 106 17.88 -11.71 -3.77
N LEU A 107 16.67 -12.27 -3.74
CA LEU A 107 15.60 -11.93 -4.67
C LEU A 107 14.62 -10.94 -4.04
N ILE A 108 14.18 -9.95 -4.82
CA ILE A 108 13.17 -8.98 -4.41
C ILE A 108 11.99 -9.01 -5.36
N ALA A 109 10.79 -8.83 -4.80
CA ALA A 109 9.57 -8.60 -5.56
C ALA A 109 8.80 -7.45 -4.92
N THR A 110 8.84 -6.27 -5.55
CA THR A 110 8.30 -5.05 -4.95
C THR A 110 7.81 -4.07 -6.02
N GLY A 111 7.18 -2.99 -5.59
CA GLY A 111 6.77 -1.92 -6.48
C GLY A 111 5.54 -2.27 -7.33
N TYR A 112 4.63 -3.09 -6.78
CA TYR A 112 3.46 -3.61 -7.49
C TYR A 112 2.37 -2.58 -7.79
N ARG A 113 2.48 -1.36 -7.24
CA ARG A 113 1.58 -0.25 -7.56
C ARG A 113 0.09 -0.64 -7.44
N LYS A 114 -0.34 -1.15 -6.27
CA LYS A 114 -1.72 -1.62 -5.99
C LYS A 114 -2.12 -2.93 -6.68
N TRP A 115 -1.32 -3.45 -7.60
CA TRP A 115 -1.59 -4.70 -8.33
C TRP A 115 -0.84 -5.90 -7.74
N GLY A 116 -0.73 -5.96 -6.42
CA GLY A 116 0.04 -6.99 -5.71
C GLY A 116 -0.49 -8.41 -5.91
N MET A 117 -1.82 -8.58 -5.95
CA MET A 117 -2.42 -9.91 -6.18
C MET A 117 -2.07 -10.47 -7.56
N THR A 118 -2.09 -9.65 -8.59
CA THR A 118 -1.74 -10.06 -9.97
C THR A 118 -0.23 -10.23 -10.13
N ASN A 119 0.55 -9.22 -9.74
CA ASN A 119 1.99 -9.24 -9.94
C ASN A 119 2.71 -10.20 -9.00
N GLY A 120 2.13 -10.57 -7.86
CA GLY A 120 2.66 -11.59 -6.96
C GLY A 120 2.74 -12.97 -7.63
N THR A 121 1.74 -13.33 -8.43
CA THR A 121 1.77 -14.58 -9.21
C THR A 121 2.84 -14.53 -10.28
N ALA A 122 2.93 -13.41 -11.02
CA ALA A 122 4.01 -13.21 -12.00
C ALA A 122 5.40 -13.28 -11.34
N ALA A 123 5.54 -12.74 -10.12
CA ALA A 123 6.77 -12.80 -9.37
C ALA A 123 7.17 -14.22 -8.98
N ALA A 124 6.22 -15.03 -8.51
CA ALA A 124 6.47 -16.42 -8.15
C ALA A 124 6.97 -17.24 -9.36
N LEU A 125 6.35 -17.04 -10.54
CA LEU A 125 6.79 -17.69 -11.77
C LEU A 125 8.21 -17.27 -12.18
N LEU A 126 8.51 -15.96 -12.11
CA LEU A 126 9.83 -15.46 -12.46
C LEU A 126 10.91 -15.95 -11.47
N PHE A 127 10.59 -15.99 -10.18
CA PHE A 127 11.48 -16.53 -9.15
C PHE A 127 11.77 -18.00 -9.34
N ARG A 128 10.75 -18.82 -9.66
CA ARG A 128 10.95 -20.24 -10.01
C ARG A 128 11.99 -20.36 -11.11
N ASP A 129 11.83 -19.64 -12.21
CA ASP A 129 12.73 -19.75 -13.37
C ASP A 129 14.16 -19.27 -13.02
N ILE A 130 14.29 -18.20 -12.22
CA ILE A 130 15.60 -17.72 -11.74
C ILE A 130 16.29 -18.80 -10.89
N ILE A 131 15.57 -19.42 -9.95
CA ILE A 131 16.09 -20.45 -9.04
C ILE A 131 16.51 -21.70 -9.82
N LEU A 132 15.69 -22.13 -10.79
CA LEU A 132 15.97 -23.30 -11.64
C LEU A 132 16.96 -23.00 -12.77
N LYS A 133 17.42 -21.74 -12.90
CA LYS A 133 18.30 -21.26 -13.98
C LYS A 133 17.71 -21.46 -15.38
N GLU A 134 16.38 -21.39 -15.48
CA GLU A 134 15.65 -21.43 -16.74
C GLU A 134 15.70 -20.05 -17.46
N LYS A 135 15.64 -20.06 -18.80
CA LYS A 135 15.56 -18.82 -19.57
C LYS A 135 14.14 -18.26 -19.51
N ASN A 136 13.98 -17.01 -19.09
CA ASN A 136 12.70 -16.32 -19.07
C ASN A 136 12.79 -14.97 -19.83
N LYS A 137 11.96 -14.82 -20.87
CA LYS A 137 11.92 -13.62 -21.73
C LYS A 137 11.48 -12.33 -21.02
N TYR A 138 10.86 -12.44 -19.85
CA TYR A 138 10.41 -11.30 -19.05
C TYR A 138 11.41 -10.85 -17.99
N ARG A 139 12.51 -11.59 -17.76
CA ARG A 139 13.45 -11.30 -16.68
C ARG A 139 14.06 -9.90 -16.78
N GLU A 140 14.50 -9.49 -17.96
CA GLU A 140 15.11 -8.17 -18.17
C GLU A 140 14.11 -7.03 -17.86
N LEU A 141 12.84 -7.21 -18.22
CA LEU A 141 11.77 -6.25 -17.98
C LEU A 141 11.56 -5.98 -16.48
N TYR A 142 11.68 -7.00 -15.65
CA TYR A 142 11.44 -6.89 -14.21
C TYR A 142 12.71 -6.65 -13.40
N THR A 143 13.90 -6.72 -14.01
CA THR A 143 15.17 -6.52 -13.32
C THR A 143 15.27 -5.10 -12.74
N PRO A 144 15.65 -4.91 -11.45
CA PRO A 144 15.76 -3.57 -10.85
C PRO A 144 16.78 -2.67 -11.55
N SER A 145 17.86 -3.24 -12.07
CA SER A 145 18.93 -2.53 -12.78
C SER A 145 18.63 -2.22 -14.25
N ARG A 146 17.40 -2.43 -14.73
CA ARG A 146 17.01 -2.16 -16.12
C ARG A 146 17.12 -0.69 -16.55
N PHE A 147 17.25 0.22 -15.59
CA PHE A 147 17.45 1.63 -15.87
C PHE A 147 18.92 1.93 -16.11
N HIS A 148 19.30 1.95 -17.38
CA HIS A 148 20.55 2.57 -17.80
C HIS A 148 20.34 4.09 -17.84
N MET A 149 20.88 4.78 -16.83
CA MET A 149 21.19 6.22 -16.78
C MET A 149 20.30 7.12 -17.68
N ASN A 150 19.00 7.19 -17.39
CA ASN A 150 18.06 8.02 -18.14
C ASN A 150 18.05 9.47 -17.56
N PRO A 151 18.33 10.53 -18.36
CA PRO A 151 18.34 11.93 -17.89
C PRO A 151 17.04 12.41 -17.21
N SER A 152 15.90 11.73 -17.46
CA SER A 152 14.61 12.01 -16.80
C SER A 152 14.58 11.67 -15.30
N LEU A 153 15.60 10.98 -14.77
CA LEU A 153 15.80 10.71 -13.35
C LEU A 153 16.13 11.96 -12.51
N LYS A 154 16.32 13.16 -13.09
CA LYS A 154 16.56 14.39 -12.30
C LYS A 154 15.41 14.73 -11.35
N ASN A 155 14.16 14.43 -11.73
CA ASN A 155 12.99 14.64 -10.86
C ASN A 155 13.03 13.76 -9.59
N PHE A 156 13.78 12.66 -9.59
CA PHE A 156 13.91 11.76 -8.44
C PHE A 156 14.77 12.33 -7.29
N LEU A 157 15.79 13.14 -7.59
CA LEU A 157 16.54 13.83 -6.54
C LEU A 157 15.63 14.79 -5.77
N VAL A 158 14.75 15.49 -6.50
CA VAL A 158 13.79 16.43 -5.91
C VAL A 158 12.73 15.72 -5.07
N GLU A 159 12.20 14.59 -5.53
CA GLU A 159 11.17 13.82 -4.81
C GLU A 159 11.65 13.19 -3.49
N ASN A 160 12.94 12.81 -3.41
CA ASN A 160 13.57 12.32 -2.18
C ASN A 160 14.21 13.42 -1.33
N ALA A 161 14.53 14.60 -1.88
CA ALA A 161 15.03 15.72 -1.10
C ALA A 161 14.05 16.13 0.00
N ASN A 162 12.74 16.03 -0.27
CA ASN A 162 11.70 16.22 0.74
C ASN A 162 11.84 15.24 1.91
N VAL A 163 12.21 13.98 1.66
CA VAL A 163 12.42 12.96 2.72
C VAL A 163 13.63 13.33 3.58
N VAL A 164 14.72 13.80 2.98
CA VAL A 164 15.91 14.29 3.70
C VAL A 164 15.58 15.51 4.55
N GLY A 165 14.83 16.47 4.00
CA GLY A 165 14.36 17.65 4.75
C GLY A 165 13.52 17.27 5.98
N HIS A 166 12.59 16.34 5.83
CA HIS A 166 11.78 15.84 6.95
C HIS A 166 12.60 15.05 7.98
N LEU A 167 13.58 14.25 7.55
CA LEU A 167 14.50 13.54 8.46
C LEU A 167 15.34 14.51 9.30
N ILE A 168 15.86 15.58 8.70
CA ILE A 168 16.64 16.60 9.42
C ILE A 168 15.73 17.37 10.39
N LYS A 169 14.56 17.80 9.94
CA LYS A 169 13.58 18.49 10.78
C LYS A 169 13.12 17.63 11.97
N GLY A 170 12.79 16.36 11.73
CA GLY A 170 12.35 15.43 12.77
C GLY A 170 13.47 15.04 13.74
N LYS A 171 14.75 15.11 13.36
CA LYS A 171 15.88 14.92 14.28
C LYS A 171 16.18 16.14 15.15
N LEU A 172 15.73 17.33 14.76
CA LEU A 172 15.85 18.56 15.56
C LEU A 172 14.72 18.67 16.60
N GLU A 173 13.59 18.02 16.34
CA GLU A 173 12.49 17.84 17.30
C GLU A 173 12.73 16.56 18.13
N ILE A 174 13.68 16.60 19.08
CA ILE A 174 13.89 15.48 20.02
C ILE A 174 12.83 15.59 21.15
N PRO A 175 11.89 14.64 21.31
CA PRO A 175 11.04 14.58 22.49
C PRO A 175 11.89 14.20 23.71
N GLN A 176 11.70 14.88 24.85
CA GLN A 176 12.56 14.72 26.02
C GLN A 176 12.50 13.34 26.73
N ASN A 177 11.68 12.37 26.30
CA ASN A 177 11.64 11.04 26.94
C ASN A 177 11.28 9.94 25.93
N VAL A 178 12.25 9.10 25.53
CA VAL A 178 11.98 7.85 24.81
C VAL A 178 12.87 6.73 25.35
N PHE A 179 12.26 5.72 25.98
CA PHE A 179 12.89 4.43 26.28
C PHE A 179 12.63 3.45 25.14
N VAL A 180 13.67 2.76 24.67
CA VAL A 180 13.60 1.77 23.58
C VAL A 180 13.73 0.37 24.19
N ILE A 181 12.70 -0.46 24.03
CA ILE A 181 12.74 -1.89 24.38
C ILE A 181 12.76 -2.70 23.07
N TYR A 182 13.73 -3.60 22.94
CA TYR A 182 13.81 -4.56 21.83
C TYR A 182 13.03 -5.83 22.18
N LEU A 183 12.10 -6.24 21.30
CA LEU A 183 11.50 -7.57 21.31
C LEU A 183 11.63 -8.20 19.92
N THR A 184 12.16 -9.42 19.88
CA THR A 184 12.29 -10.26 18.68
C THR A 184 10.93 -10.81 18.25
N MET A 185 10.54 -10.55 17.00
CA MET A 185 9.24 -10.89 16.40
C MET A 185 9.39 -12.04 15.39
N LYS A 186 8.53 -13.06 15.47
CA LYS A 186 8.54 -14.21 14.55
C LYS A 186 7.52 -14.12 13.40
N GLU A 187 6.57 -13.18 13.40
CA GLU A 187 5.64 -13.01 12.29
C GLU A 187 5.31 -11.52 12.08
N LEU A 188 5.23 -11.09 10.82
CA LEU A 188 5.12 -9.69 10.41
C LEU A 188 3.78 -9.07 10.86
N SER A 189 3.85 -8.22 11.88
CA SER A 189 2.90 -7.12 12.09
C SER A 189 3.65 -5.94 12.72
N LEU A 190 3.70 -4.78 12.06
CA LEU A 190 4.28 -3.57 12.64
C LEU A 190 3.24 -2.89 13.54
N ILE A 191 3.49 -2.84 14.84
CA ILE A 191 2.67 -2.10 15.82
C ILE A 191 3.46 -0.86 16.25
N LEU A 192 2.88 0.32 16.09
CA LEU A 192 3.33 1.54 16.76
C LEU A 192 2.28 1.86 17.83
N MET A 193 2.71 1.94 19.08
CA MET A 193 1.84 2.13 20.24
C MET A 193 2.15 3.50 20.85
N ASP A 194 1.11 4.33 20.96
CA ASP A 194 1.13 5.62 21.65
C ASP A 194 0.54 5.42 23.05
N ILE A 195 1.31 5.68 24.10
CA ILE A 195 0.89 5.51 25.49
C ILE A 195 0.58 6.89 26.04
N GLU A 196 -0.67 7.34 25.87
CA GLU A 196 -1.24 8.30 26.82
C GLU A 196 -2.76 8.22 27.03
N LYS A 197 -3.49 7.27 26.42
CA LYS A 197 -4.89 6.99 26.80
C LYS A 197 -5.20 5.50 26.79
N GLU A 198 -5.56 4.98 27.96
CA GLU A 198 -6.06 3.62 28.17
C GLU A 198 -7.27 3.31 27.26
N LEU A 199 -7.07 2.51 26.20
CA LEU A 199 -8.07 1.52 25.75
C LEU A 199 -7.42 0.54 24.76
N ILE A 200 -7.09 -0.67 25.22
CA ILE A 200 -6.66 -1.76 24.33
C ILE A 200 -7.92 -2.32 23.66
N ARG A 201 -8.18 -1.94 22.41
CA ARG A 201 -9.12 -2.66 21.55
C ARG A 201 -8.34 -3.52 20.57
N MET A 202 -8.11 -4.78 20.93
CA MET A 202 -7.59 -5.78 19.99
C MET A 202 -8.66 -6.05 18.92
N GLN A 203 -8.47 -5.55 17.70
CA GLN A 203 -9.18 -6.04 16.53
C GLN A 203 -8.28 -7.01 15.78
N LYS A 204 -8.74 -8.26 15.74
CA LYS A 204 -8.19 -9.33 14.90
C LYS A 204 -8.41 -8.94 13.44
N VAL A 205 -7.37 -8.43 12.78
CA VAL A 205 -7.40 -8.18 11.34
C VAL A 205 -7.19 -9.52 10.65
N ASN A 206 -8.28 -10.20 10.30
CA ASN A 206 -8.21 -11.28 9.32
C ASN A 206 -7.89 -10.63 7.98
N PHE A 207 -6.69 -10.89 7.45
CA PHE A 207 -6.40 -10.63 6.04
C PHE A 207 -7.34 -11.53 5.22
N ILE A 208 -8.41 -10.93 4.69
CA ILE A 208 -9.21 -11.57 3.65
C ILE A 208 -8.42 -11.34 2.35
N LEU A 209 -7.80 -12.42 1.86
CA LEU A 209 -7.26 -12.55 0.50
C LEU A 209 -8.34 -12.15 -0.53
#